data_AF-K1TXG9-F1
#
_entry.id   AF-K1TXG9-F1
#
_cell.length_a   1.000
_cell.length_b   1.000
_cell.length_c   1.000
_cell.angle_alpha   90.00
_cell.angle_beta   90.00
_cell.angle_gamma   90.00
#
_symmetry.space_group_name_H-M   'P 1'
#
loop_
_entity.id
_entity.type
_entity.pdbx_description
1 polymer ?
#
loop_
_entity_poly.entity_id
_entity_poly.type
_entity_poly.pdbx_seq_one_letter_code
_entity_poly.pdbx_strand_id
1 'polypeptide(L)' 'GLIMIAMLLNKADARATYQIVFFNTKTREILYSAPTNGKARGFGLRNYWAGSVHSAMKKLD' A
#
# COMPACT_ATOMS: atom_id res chain seq x y z
N GLY A 1 4.20 -14.58 1.18
CA GLY A 1 3.32 -13.75 2.02
C GLY A 1 3.52 -12.30 1.62
N LEU A 2 2.50 -11.47 1.82
CA LEU A 2 2.54 -10.04 1.51
C LEU A 2 2.12 -9.27 2.76
N ILE A 3 2.93 -8.29 3.16
CA ILE A 3 2.54 -7.28 4.13
C ILE A 3 2.62 -5.92 3.44
N MET A 4 1.56 -5.12 3.60
CA MET A 4 1.53 -3.72 3.23
C MET A 4 1.41 -2.88 4.50
N ILE A 5 2.35 -1.97 4.71
CA ILE A 5 2.38 -1.06 5.86
C ILE A 5 2.02 0.32 5.35
N ALA A 6 0.93 0.90 5.85
CA ALA A 6 0.61 2.30 5.58
C ALA A 6 1.63 3.20 6.31
N MET A 7 2.35 4.04 5.58
CA MET A 7 3.31 4.96 6.19
C MET A 7 2.70 6.34 6.41
N LEU A 8 2.32 7.03 5.34
CA LEU A 8 1.67 8.34 5.41
C LEU A 8 0.32 8.30 4.70
N LEU A 9 -0.73 8.75 5.39
CA LEU A 9 -2.08 8.93 4.85
C LEU A 9 -2.42 10.42 4.85
N ASN A 10 -2.10 11.12 3.77
CA ASN A 10 -2.31 12.56 3.66
C ASN A 10 -3.64 12.87 2.95
N LYS A 11 -4.67 13.20 3.74
CA LYS A 11 -6.00 13.50 3.22
C LYS A 11 -6.06 14.82 2.44
N ALA A 12 -5.24 15.81 2.81
CA ALA A 12 -5.17 17.10 2.12
C ALA A 12 -4.62 16.96 0.69
N ASP A 13 -3.60 16.11 0.50
CA ASP A 13 -3.02 15.80 -0.83
C ASP A 13 -3.74 14.63 -1.54
N ALA A 14 -4.77 14.04 -0.91
CA ALA A 14 -5.44 12.83 -1.39
C ALA A 14 -4.45 11.72 -1.81
N ARG A 15 -3.38 11.54 -1.04
CA ARG A 15 -2.31 10.57 -1.33
C ARG A 15 -1.96 9.72 -0.11
N ALA A 16 -1.63 8.47 -0.38
CA ALA A 16 -1.09 7.54 0.60
C ALA A 16 0.23 6.95 0.12
N THR A 17 1.16 6.75 1.05
CA THR A 17 2.40 6.00 0.85
C THR A 17 2.36 4.70 1.64
N TYR A 18 2.96 3.66 1.08
CA TYR A 18 2.99 2.32 1.65
C TYR A 18 4.39 1.74 1.52
N GLN A 19 4.78 0.92 2.47
CA GLN A 19 5.89 -0.03 2.29
C GLN A 19 5.29 -1.39 1.99
N ILE A 20 5.78 -2.05 0.94
CA ILE A 20 5.37 -3.41 0.59
C ILE A 20 6.52 -4.36 0.86
N VAL A 21 6.21 -5.48 1.52
CA VAL A 21 7.18 -6.54 1.82
C VAL A 21 6.61 -7.88 1.37
N PHE A 22 7.30 -8.51 0.41
CA PHE A 22 7.11 -9.94 0.12
C PHE A 22 8.11 -10.74 0.93
N PHE A 23 7.63 -11.79 1.57
CA PHE A 23 8.44 -12.67 2.39
C PHE A 23 8.00 -14.13 2.25
N ASN A 24 8.92 -15.05 2.47
CA ASN A 24 8.62 -16.47 2.56
C ASN A 24 7.84 -16.75 3.86
N THR A 25 6.66 -17.38 3.78
CA THR A 25 5.82 -17.60 4.96
C THR A 25 6.33 -18.69 5.90
N LYS A 26 7.20 -19.58 5.43
CA LYS A 26 7.83 -20.64 6.24
C LYS A 26 9.12 -20.16 6.89
N THR A 27 10.05 -19.62 6.10
CA THR A 27 11.37 -19.20 6.58
C THR A 27 11.39 -17.79 7.16
N ARG A 28 10.38 -16.97 6.86
CA ARG A 28 10.27 -15.54 7.23
C ARG A 28 11.31 -14.65 6.55
N GLU A 29 12.06 -15.17 5.58
CA GLU A 29 13.02 -14.40 4.80
C GLU A 29 12.30 -13.39 3.90
N ILE A 30 12.83 -12.17 3.84
CA ILE A 30 12.32 -11.10 2.96
C ILE A 30 12.82 -11.38 1.55
N LEU A 31 11.88 -11.47 0.60
CA LEU A 31 12.14 -11.69 -0.82
C LEU A 31 12.19 -10.37 -1.59
N TYR A 32 11.37 -9.40 -1.20
CA TYR A 32 11.31 -8.08 -1.82
C TYR A 32 10.75 -7.05 -0.84
N SER A 33 11.28 -5.84 -0.88
CA SER A 33 10.79 -4.72 -0.07
C SER A 33 10.94 -3.42 -0.85
N ALA A 34 9.87 -2.68 -1.04
CA ALA A 34 9.91 -1.38 -1.73
C ALA A 34 8.82 -0.41 -1.25
N PRO A 35 9.12 0.90 -1.27
CA PRO A 35 8.10 1.91 -1.07
C PRO A 35 7.22 2.03 -2.32
N THR A 36 5.94 2.35 -2.11
CA THR A 36 4.99 2.68 -3.17
C THR A 36 4.02 3.75 -2.70
N ASN A 37 3.23 4.29 -3.63
CA ASN A 37 2.22 5.29 -3.33
C ASN A 37 1.00 5.15 -4.24
N GLY A 38 -0.11 5.72 -3.79
CA GLY A 38 -1.36 5.75 -4.54
C GLY A 38 -2.20 6.97 -4.22
N LYS A 39 -2.99 7.40 -5.21
CA LYS A 39 -3.99 8.46 -5.05
C LYS A 39 -5.25 7.88 -4.41
N ALA A 40 -5.77 8.53 -3.38
CA ALA A 40 -7.05 8.21 -2.78
C ALA A 40 -8.18 8.44 -3.79
N ARG A 41 -9.18 7.55 -3.80
CA ARG A 41 -10.35 7.64 -4.71
C ARG A 41 -11.67 7.21 -4.09
N GLY A 42 -11.71 6.91 -2.79
CA GLY A 42 -12.97 6.57 -2.11
C GLY A 42 -13.74 7.81 -1.68
N PHE A 43 -15.07 7.70 -1.64
CA PHE A 43 -15.96 8.81 -1.29
C PHE A 43 -16.32 8.88 0.20
N GLY A 44 -16.33 7.74 0.89
CA GLY A 44 -16.70 7.63 2.30
C GLY A 44 -15.49 7.49 3.23
N LEU A 45 -15.68 7.78 4.52
CA LEU A 45 -14.61 7.69 5.52
C LEU A 45 -13.91 6.32 5.54
N ARG A 46 -14.70 5.24 5.40
CA ARG A 46 -14.19 3.85 5.46
C ARG A 46 -13.47 3.40 4.20
N ASN A 47 -13.81 3.94 3.03
CA ASN A 47 -13.26 3.48 1.75
C ASN A 47 -12.35 4.51 1.07
N TYR A 48 -12.15 5.69 1.68
CA TYR A 48 -11.36 6.80 1.12
C TYR A 48 -10.01 6.34 0.53
N TRP A 49 -9.31 5.48 1.28
CA TRP A 49 -7.98 4.95 0.92
C TRP A 49 -7.99 3.68 0.05
N ALA A 50 -9.15 3.08 -0.23
CA ALA A 50 -9.20 1.85 -1.03
C ALA A 50 -8.60 2.06 -2.44
N GLY A 51 -8.83 3.24 -3.02
CA GLY A 51 -8.27 3.62 -4.32
C GLY A 51 -6.74 3.75 -4.33
N SER A 52 -6.13 4.20 -3.22
CA SER A 52 -4.68 4.30 -3.12
C SER A 52 -4.03 2.93 -2.93
N VAL A 53 -4.66 2.03 -2.17
CA VAL A 53 -4.23 0.63 -2.04
C VAL A 53 -4.26 -0.07 -3.41
N HIS A 54 -5.37 0.03 -4.13
CA HIS A 54 -5.50 -0.55 -5.47
C HIS A 54 -4.44 -0.01 -6.44
N SER A 55 -4.19 1.30 -6.42
CA SER A 55 -3.17 1.92 -7.28
C SER A 55 -1.75 1.49 -6.92
N ALA A 56 -1.46 1.32 -5.62
CA ALA A 56 -0.17 0.87 -5.12
C ALA A 56 0.11 -0.59 -5.54
N MET A 57 -0.92 -1.45 -5.50
CA MET A 57 -0.82 -2.85 -5.94
C MET A 57 -0.61 -2.98 -7.45
N LYS A 58 -1.36 -2.21 -8.26
CA LYS A 58 -1.24 -2.26 -9.74
C LYS A 58 0.16 -1.85 -10.26
N LYS A 59 0.94 -1.11 -9.48
CA LYS A 59 2.32 -0.74 -9.84
C LYS A 59 3.34 -1.85 -9.63
N LEU A 60 2.93 -2.94 -8.97
CA LEU A 60 3.78 -4.10 -8.72
C LEU A 60 3.64 -5.20 -9.78
N ASP A 61 2.56 -5.14 -10.59
CA ASP A 61 2.42 -5.91 -11.82
C ASP A 61 3.33 -5.31 -12.92
#